data_AF-A0A182VHU0-F1
#
_entry.id   AF-A0A182VHU0-F1
#
_cell.length_a   1.000
_cell.length_b   1.000
_cell.length_c   1.000
_cell.angle_alpha   90.00
_cell.angle_beta   90.00
_cell.angle_gamma   90.00
#
_symmetry.space_group_name_H-M   'P 1'
#
loop_
_entity.id
_entity.type
_entity.pdbx_description
1 polymer ?
#
loop_
_entity_poly.entity_id
_entity_poly.type
_entity_poly.pdbx_seq_one_letter_code
_entity_poly.pdbx_strand_id
1 'polypeptide(L)'
;MPKRILGRVYVTTVKLLWLLLNYNFRCAWFAMRIIPMLLCNAQQKFRIVPRDLQVLEGTEALLRCEIYNLVGAVQWTKDGFALGFSHTIPGYPRYSVLADRNLGIYNLRISNASIEDDAEYQCQVGPAKFNSAIRANARLTVISTGGGGA
;
A
#
# COMPACT_ATOMS: atom_id res chain seq x y z
N MET A 1 -1.09 -80.59 -38.86
CA MET A 1 0.01 -79.62 -38.61
C MET A 1 -0.59 -78.25 -38.32
N PRO A 2 -0.12 -77.51 -37.30
CA PRO A 2 -0.90 -76.45 -36.64
C PRO A 2 -0.39 -75.05 -37.00
N LYS A 3 -1.29 -74.04 -37.03
CA LYS A 3 -0.89 -72.63 -36.84
C LYS A 3 -1.94 -71.87 -36.03
N ARG A 4 -1.45 -71.37 -34.89
CA ARG A 4 -1.79 -70.09 -34.22
C ARG A 4 -3.07 -70.05 -33.36
N ILE A 5 -2.90 -70.52 -32.13
CA ILE A 5 -3.50 -69.92 -30.93
C ILE A 5 -2.57 -68.78 -30.46
N LEU A 6 -3.16 -67.70 -29.91
CA LEU A 6 -2.60 -66.51 -29.23
C LEU A 6 -2.81 -65.18 -29.97
N GLY A 7 -3.93 -64.52 -29.68
CA GLY A 7 -4.17 -63.15 -30.13
C GLY A 7 -5.43 -62.48 -29.59
N ARG A 8 -6.02 -62.98 -28.49
CA ARG A 8 -7.32 -62.46 -28.00
C ARG A 8 -7.44 -62.22 -26.50
N VAL A 9 -6.32 -62.13 -25.76
CA VAL A 9 -6.36 -61.88 -24.30
C VAL A 9 -5.50 -60.69 -23.85
N TYR A 10 -4.79 -60.00 -24.74
CA TYR A 10 -3.81 -58.96 -24.36
C TYR A 10 -4.20 -57.50 -24.70
N VAL A 11 -5.49 -57.21 -24.94
CA VAL A 11 -5.93 -55.87 -25.39
C VAL A 11 -7.00 -55.22 -24.50
N THR A 12 -7.46 -55.89 -23.44
CA THR A 12 -8.49 -55.35 -22.53
C THR A 12 -7.98 -54.97 -21.13
N THR A 13 -6.89 -55.56 -20.65
CA THR A 13 -6.39 -55.30 -19.28
C THR A 13 -5.53 -54.04 -19.15
N VAL A 14 -4.83 -53.61 -20.21
CA VAL A 14 -3.97 -52.41 -20.18
C VAL A 14 -4.77 -51.11 -20.39
N LYS A 15 -5.92 -51.17 -21.07
CA LYS A 15 -6.78 -50.00 -21.31
C LYS A 15 -7.56 -49.55 -20.07
N LEU A 16 -7.98 -50.47 -19.20
CA LEU A 16 -8.65 -50.13 -17.95
C LEU A 16 -7.68 -49.61 -16.87
N LEU A 17 -6.43 -50.09 -16.85
CA LEU A 17 -5.41 -49.58 -15.92
C LEU A 17 -5.00 -48.13 -16.24
N TRP A 18 -5.00 -47.75 -17.53
CA TRP A 18 -4.75 -46.37 -17.97
C TRP A 18 -5.86 -45.39 -17.54
N LEU A 19 -7.11 -45.84 -17.47
CA LEU A 19 -8.24 -44.99 -17.07
C LEU A 19 -8.30 -44.75 -15.56
N LEU A 20 -7.90 -45.71 -14.72
CA LEU A 20 -7.87 -45.56 -13.27
C LEU A 20 -6.64 -44.80 -12.75
N LEU A 21 -5.53 -44.80 -13.48
CA LEU A 21 -4.37 -43.95 -13.19
C LEU A 21 -4.52 -42.49 -13.70
N ASN A 22 -5.58 -42.19 -14.47
CA ASN A 22 -5.87 -40.85 -14.99
C ASN A 22 -7.29 -40.35 -14.67
N TYR A 23 -7.96 -40.94 -13.67
CA TYR A 23 -9.23 -40.45 -13.12
C TYR A 23 -9.05 -39.54 -11.87
N ASN A 24 -7.82 -39.25 -11.47
CA ASN A 24 -7.52 -38.35 -10.33
C ASN A 24 -6.82 -37.04 -10.72
N PHE A 25 -6.43 -36.85 -11.98
CA PHE A 25 -5.66 -35.67 -12.40
C PHE A 25 -6.45 -34.60 -13.15
N ARG A 26 -7.70 -34.87 -13.57
CA ARG A 26 -8.50 -33.88 -14.31
C ARG A 26 -9.18 -32.84 -13.42
N CYS A 27 -9.43 -33.11 -12.13
CA CYS A 27 -9.85 -32.06 -11.18
C CYS A 27 -8.67 -31.31 -10.57
N ALA A 28 -7.55 -32.00 -10.31
CA ALA A 28 -6.37 -31.41 -9.68
C ALA A 28 -5.62 -30.39 -10.56
N TRP A 29 -5.56 -30.60 -11.88
CA TRP A 29 -4.94 -29.65 -12.81
C TRP A 29 -5.74 -28.35 -13.01
N PHE A 30 -7.07 -28.42 -12.96
CA PHE A 30 -7.93 -27.23 -13.02
C PHE A 30 -7.95 -26.48 -11.69
N ALA A 31 -7.93 -27.19 -10.55
CA ALA A 31 -7.86 -26.56 -9.23
C ALA A 31 -6.55 -25.75 -9.05
N MET A 32 -5.40 -26.27 -9.48
CA MET A 32 -4.11 -25.59 -9.31
C MET A 32 -3.94 -24.31 -10.15
N ARG A 33 -4.76 -24.09 -11.18
CA ARG A 33 -4.76 -22.87 -12.02
C ARG A 33 -5.82 -21.83 -11.60
N ILE A 34 -6.82 -22.22 -10.81
CA ILE A 34 -7.90 -21.32 -10.33
C ILE A 34 -7.60 -20.79 -8.91
N ILE A 35 -6.73 -21.46 -8.14
CA ILE A 35 -6.39 -21.07 -6.76
C ILE A 35 -5.59 -19.75 -6.59
N PRO A 36 -4.85 -19.16 -7.56
CA PRO A 36 -4.18 -17.88 -7.30
C PRO A 36 -5.14 -16.69 -7.20
N MET A 37 -6.42 -16.86 -7.56
CA MET A 37 -7.41 -15.78 -7.60
C MET A 37 -8.03 -15.43 -6.22
N LEU A 38 -7.75 -16.24 -5.19
CA LEU A 38 -8.37 -16.11 -3.87
C LEU A 38 -7.60 -15.24 -2.86
N LEU A 39 -6.46 -14.65 -3.26
CA LEU A 39 -5.77 -13.66 -2.44
C LEU A 39 -6.34 -12.28 -2.74
N CYS A 40 -7.37 -11.87 -1.99
CA CYS A 40 -7.77 -10.46 -1.91
C CYS A 40 -6.59 -9.67 -1.32
N ASN A 41 -5.69 -9.15 -2.18
CA ASN A 41 -4.67 -8.20 -1.75
C ASN A 41 -5.39 -6.89 -1.45
N ALA A 42 -5.61 -6.62 -0.17
CA ALA A 42 -6.26 -5.39 0.27
C ALA A 42 -5.38 -4.19 -0.13
N GLN A 43 -5.94 -3.28 -0.95
CA GLN A 43 -5.23 -2.09 -1.40
C GLN A 43 -4.92 -1.16 -0.23
N GLN A 44 -3.76 -0.51 -0.29
CA GLN A 44 -3.44 0.63 0.55
C GLN A 44 -4.44 1.76 0.32
N LYS A 45 -4.99 2.32 1.40
CA LYS A 45 -5.97 3.41 1.34
C LYS A 45 -5.87 4.28 2.57
N PHE A 46 -6.20 5.56 2.45
CA PHE A 46 -6.23 6.46 3.60
C PHE A 46 -7.33 6.02 4.59
N ARG A 47 -6.92 5.78 5.83
CA ARG A 47 -7.79 5.71 7.01
C ARG A 47 -8.16 7.12 7.47
N ILE A 48 -7.14 7.97 7.59
CA ILE A 48 -7.30 9.40 7.85
C ILE A 48 -6.66 10.13 6.69
N VAL A 49 -7.49 10.85 5.94
CA VAL A 49 -7.07 11.77 4.88
C VAL A 49 -6.64 13.08 5.56
N PRO A 50 -5.49 13.66 5.18
CA PRO A 50 -5.11 14.97 5.66
C PRO A 50 -6.17 16.01 5.29
N ARG A 51 -6.34 17.00 6.17
CA ARG A 51 -7.32 18.08 5.99
C ARG A 51 -6.63 19.41 6.21
N ASP A 52 -7.18 20.42 5.57
CA ASP A 52 -6.72 21.79 5.75
C ASP A 52 -6.73 22.18 7.23
N LEU A 53 -5.68 22.87 7.64
CA LEU A 53 -5.41 23.23 9.02
C LEU A 53 -5.01 24.69 9.08
N GLN A 54 -5.63 25.43 10.00
CA GLN A 54 -5.21 26.77 10.37
C GLN A 54 -4.64 26.76 11.78
N VAL A 55 -3.48 27.37 11.95
CA VAL A 55 -2.82 27.51 13.24
C VAL A 55 -2.34 28.94 13.44
N LEU A 56 -2.17 29.35 14.69
CA LEU A 56 -1.49 30.61 14.99
C LEU A 56 0.02 30.41 14.86
N GLU A 57 0.72 31.45 14.41
CA GLU A 57 2.18 31.51 14.49
C GLU A 57 2.66 31.22 15.91
N GLY A 58 3.74 30.47 16.04
CA GLY A 58 4.30 30.02 17.31
C GLY A 58 3.70 28.73 17.87
N THR A 59 2.58 28.24 17.33
CA THR A 59 1.90 27.04 17.83
C THR A 59 2.32 25.76 17.08
N GLU A 60 1.84 24.60 17.53
CA GLU A 60 2.09 23.33 16.84
C GLU A 60 1.08 23.10 15.71
N ALA A 61 1.57 22.73 14.53
CA ALA A 61 0.74 22.22 13.44
C ALA A 61 0.90 20.69 13.33
N LEU A 62 -0.23 19.97 13.25
CA LEU A 62 -0.27 18.53 13.10
C LEU A 62 -1.18 18.12 11.94
N LEU A 63 -0.56 17.80 10.80
CA LEU A 63 -1.26 17.27 9.63
C LEU A 63 -1.31 15.75 9.72
N ARG A 64 -2.53 15.20 9.77
CA ARG A 64 -2.75 13.76 9.97
C ARG A 64 -2.76 12.99 8.66
N CYS A 65 -2.05 11.87 8.62
CA CYS A 65 -2.10 10.92 7.52
C CYS A 65 -1.95 9.50 8.06
N GLU A 66 -3.01 8.71 7.90
CA GLU A 66 -3.03 7.33 8.37
C GLU A 66 -3.56 6.40 7.29
N ILE A 67 -3.00 5.19 7.19
CA ILE A 67 -3.18 4.30 6.03
C ILE A 67 -3.57 2.90 6.49
N TYR A 68 -4.68 2.39 5.94
CA TYR A 68 -5.00 0.98 6.00
C TYR A 68 -4.17 0.19 4.98
N ASN A 69 -3.79 -1.02 5.35
CA ASN A 69 -3.05 -1.96 4.48
C ASN A 69 -1.79 -1.32 3.87
N LEU A 70 -1.03 -0.58 4.69
CA LEU A 70 0.17 0.09 4.21
C LEU A 70 1.19 -0.92 3.68
N VAL A 71 1.57 -0.79 2.41
CA VAL A 71 2.63 -1.59 1.78
C VAL A 71 3.73 -0.70 1.21
N GLY A 72 3.36 0.39 0.53
CA GLY A 72 4.30 1.36 -0.02
C GLY A 72 5.03 2.20 1.03
N ALA A 73 6.09 2.88 0.61
CA ALA A 73 6.76 3.88 1.42
C ALA A 73 5.91 5.16 1.50
N VAL A 74 5.88 5.79 2.68
CA VAL A 74 5.12 7.02 2.91
C VAL A 74 6.06 8.22 3.01
N GLN A 75 5.70 9.31 2.36
CA GLN A 75 6.44 10.57 2.38
C GLN A 75 5.47 11.75 2.36
N TRP A 76 5.90 12.84 3.00
CA TRP A 76 5.26 14.15 2.85
C TRP A 76 5.99 15.01 1.84
N THR A 77 5.24 15.83 1.13
CA THR A 77 5.78 16.94 0.34
C THR A 77 5.26 18.28 0.89
N LYS A 78 6.01 19.34 0.64
CA LYS A 78 5.63 20.74 0.87
C LYS A 78 5.81 21.48 -0.46
N ASP A 79 4.74 22.05 -1.00
CA ASP A 79 4.69 22.70 -2.32
C ASP A 79 5.31 21.83 -3.43
N GLY A 80 5.06 20.52 -3.36
CA GLY A 80 5.61 19.54 -4.29
C GLY A 80 7.05 19.09 -4.02
N PHE A 81 7.78 19.72 -3.10
CA PHE A 81 9.12 19.30 -2.70
C PHE A 81 9.07 18.17 -1.67
N ALA A 82 9.81 17.09 -1.92
CA ALA A 82 9.85 15.92 -1.05
C ALA A 82 10.63 16.17 0.25
N LEU A 83 10.00 15.90 1.40
CA LEU A 83 10.63 16.06 2.72
C LEU A 83 11.45 14.84 3.17
N GLY A 84 11.52 13.78 2.36
CA GLY A 84 12.23 12.54 2.72
C GLY A 84 11.33 11.48 3.38
N PHE A 85 11.94 10.35 3.77
CA PHE A 85 11.25 9.20 4.36
C PHE A 85 11.59 8.99 5.85
N SER A 86 12.46 9.84 6.38
CA SER A 86 12.93 9.76 7.77
C SER A 86 11.94 10.43 8.72
N HIS A 87 11.98 10.02 9.99
CA HIS A 87 11.24 10.69 11.07
C HIS A 87 11.72 12.12 11.31
N THR A 88 13.03 12.36 11.17
CA THR A 88 13.64 13.69 11.22
C THR A 88 13.88 14.17 9.80
N ILE A 89 13.55 15.43 9.51
CA ILE A 89 13.65 15.99 8.16
C ILE A 89 14.90 16.89 8.08
N PRO A 90 15.96 16.48 7.35
CA PRO A 90 17.15 17.30 7.19
C PRO A 90 16.83 18.66 6.57
N GLY A 91 17.39 19.74 7.12
CA GLY A 91 17.10 21.11 6.69
C GLY A 91 15.82 21.72 7.28
N TYR A 92 14.98 20.93 7.94
CA TYR A 92 13.75 21.38 8.59
C TYR A 92 13.73 20.95 10.07
N PRO A 93 14.51 21.60 10.94
CA PRO A 93 14.70 21.16 12.34
C PRO A 93 13.42 21.20 13.19
N ARG A 94 12.42 21.99 12.79
CA ARG A 94 11.10 22.07 13.45
C ARG A 94 10.13 20.98 13.00
N TYR A 95 10.46 20.26 11.93
CA TYR A 95 9.57 19.30 11.28
C TYR A 95 9.93 17.88 11.74
N SER A 96 8.90 17.07 11.97
CA SER A 96 9.06 15.66 12.32
C SER A 96 7.89 14.84 11.80
N VAL A 97 8.14 13.60 11.39
CA VAL A 97 7.10 12.63 11.05
C VAL A 97 6.89 11.70 12.25
N LEU A 98 5.76 11.87 12.92
CA LEU A 98 5.30 10.96 13.97
C LEU A 98 4.76 9.71 13.29
N ALA A 99 5.63 8.69 13.18
CA ALA A 99 5.32 7.49 12.42
C ALA A 99 5.24 6.24 13.31
N ASP A 100 4.18 5.46 13.09
CA ASP A 100 4.06 4.08 13.54
C ASP A 100 3.65 3.25 12.34
N ARG A 101 4.62 2.51 11.79
CA ARG A 101 4.41 1.71 10.58
C ARG A 101 3.41 0.58 10.80
N ASN A 102 3.34 0.01 12.01
CA ASN A 102 2.43 -1.10 12.31
C ASN A 102 0.98 -0.62 12.36
N LEU A 103 0.77 0.62 12.82
CA LEU A 103 -0.54 1.27 12.83
C LEU A 103 -0.86 2.06 11.55
N GLY A 104 0.11 2.17 10.63
CA GLY A 104 0.00 2.95 9.41
C GLY A 104 -0.08 4.46 9.65
N ILE A 105 0.47 4.97 10.75
CA ILE A 105 0.43 6.39 11.13
C ILE A 105 1.68 7.08 10.59
N TYR A 106 1.51 8.21 9.92
CA TYR A 106 2.58 9.05 9.37
C TYR A 106 2.19 10.53 9.47
N ASN A 107 1.93 11.02 10.68
CA ASN A 107 1.49 12.40 10.88
C ASN A 107 2.68 13.36 10.79
N LEU A 108 2.54 14.44 10.00
CA LEU A 108 3.55 15.49 9.94
C LEU A 108 3.30 16.50 11.05
N ARG A 109 4.29 16.66 11.92
CA ARG A 109 4.30 17.64 13.01
C ARG A 109 5.30 18.74 12.71
N ILE A 110 4.85 19.98 12.86
CA ILE A 110 5.69 21.18 12.78
C ILE A 110 5.57 21.92 14.11
N SER A 111 6.65 21.95 14.88
CA SER A 111 6.69 22.69 16.15
C SER A 111 6.97 24.17 15.91
N ASN A 112 6.35 25.06 16.71
CA ASN A 112 6.60 26.50 16.65
C ASN A 112 6.42 27.05 15.21
N ALA A 113 5.22 26.88 14.65
CA ALA A 113 4.88 27.20 13.26
C ALA A 113 5.22 28.65 12.92
N SER A 114 5.74 28.89 11.71
CA SER A 114 6.04 30.22 11.18
C SER A 114 5.29 30.47 9.88
N ILE A 115 5.23 31.72 9.42
CA ILE A 115 4.54 32.07 8.16
C ILE A 115 5.12 31.34 6.94
N GLU A 116 6.39 30.95 6.99
CA GLU A 116 7.05 30.16 5.94
C GLU A 116 6.46 28.75 5.83
N ASP A 117 5.78 28.25 6.85
CA ASP A 117 5.12 26.95 6.85
C ASP A 117 3.75 26.98 6.17
N ASP A 118 3.21 28.16 5.81
CA ASP A 118 1.98 28.26 5.01
C ASP A 118 2.25 27.74 3.60
N ALA A 119 1.71 26.56 3.31
CA ALA A 119 2.02 25.82 2.10
C ALA A 119 0.98 24.74 1.82
N GLU A 120 1.02 24.20 0.60
CA GLU A 120 0.31 22.97 0.27
C GLU A 120 1.16 21.76 0.65
N TYR A 121 0.61 20.90 1.49
CA TYR A 121 1.24 19.65 1.89
C TYR A 121 0.53 18.46 1.25
N GLN A 122 1.27 17.42 0.91
CA GLN A 122 0.67 16.18 0.39
C GLN A 122 1.29 14.96 1.06
N CYS A 123 0.44 14.10 1.60
CA CYS A 123 0.84 12.77 2.05
C CYS A 123 0.80 11.84 0.83
N GLN A 124 1.92 11.20 0.53
CA GLN A 124 2.08 10.29 -0.59
C GLN A 124 2.44 8.89 -0.08
N VAL A 125 1.78 7.88 -0.63
CA VAL A 125 2.21 6.48 -0.50
C VAL A 125 2.60 5.98 -1.87
N GLY A 126 3.85 5.54 -1.99
CA GLY A 126 4.39 5.01 -3.25
C GLY A 126 3.70 3.71 -3.69
N PRO A 127 3.87 3.31 -4.96
CA PRO A 127 3.41 2.01 -5.42
C PRO A 127 4.20 0.89 -4.73
N ALA A 128 3.58 -0.28 -4.57
CA ALA A 128 4.23 -1.48 -4.06
C ALA A 128 3.65 -2.73 -4.72
N LYS A 129 4.11 -3.92 -4.31
CA LYS A 129 3.65 -5.20 -4.89
C LYS A 129 2.12 -5.28 -4.80
N PHE A 130 1.46 -5.34 -5.96
CA PHE A 130 0.00 -5.35 -6.11
C PHE A 130 -0.73 -4.16 -5.46
N ASN A 131 -0.06 -3.03 -5.20
CA ASN A 131 -0.64 -1.86 -4.55
C ASN A 131 -0.35 -0.59 -5.35
N SER A 132 -1.42 0.14 -5.72
CA SER A 132 -1.30 1.41 -6.44
C SER A 132 -0.90 2.55 -5.50
N ALA A 133 -0.19 3.54 -6.03
CA ALA A 133 0.14 4.76 -5.28
C ALA A 133 -1.14 5.53 -4.90
N ILE A 134 -1.15 6.13 -3.72
CA ILE A 134 -2.23 7.00 -3.24
C ILE A 134 -1.64 8.33 -2.74
N ARG A 135 -2.37 9.43 -2.93
CA ARG A 135 -1.94 10.78 -2.53
C ARG A 135 -3.14 11.58 -2.02
N ALA A 136 -2.92 12.44 -1.03
CA ALA A 136 -3.93 13.35 -0.51
C ALA A 136 -3.31 14.65 -0.02
N ASN A 137 -3.96 15.77 -0.31
CA ASN A 137 -3.44 17.12 -0.05
C ASN A 137 -4.09 17.72 1.20
N ALA A 138 -3.41 18.68 1.80
CA ALA A 138 -3.94 19.58 2.81
C ALA A 138 -3.20 20.92 2.74
N ARG A 139 -3.93 22.02 2.87
CA ARG A 139 -3.37 23.36 3.06
C ARG A 139 -3.09 23.59 4.53
N LEU A 140 -1.85 23.96 4.88
CA LEU A 140 -1.55 24.56 6.17
C LEU A 140 -1.57 26.09 5.99
N THR A 141 -2.33 26.78 6.82
CA THR A 141 -2.34 28.24 6.88
C THR A 141 -1.90 28.69 8.27
N VAL A 142 -0.91 29.59 8.30
CA VAL A 142 -0.35 30.12 9.54
C VAL A 142 -0.78 31.56 9.70
N ILE A 143 -1.49 31.84 10.78
CA ILE A 143 -2.02 33.17 11.07
C ILE A 143 -1.02 33.89 11.98
N SER A 144 -0.38 34.94 11.45
CA SER A 144 0.50 35.80 12.26
C SER A 144 -0.34 36.68 13.18
N THR A 145 0.00 36.69 14.47
CA THR A 145 -0.68 37.51 15.47
C THR A 145 -0.21 38.98 15.46
N GLY A 146 0.71 39.37 14.57
CA GLY A 146 1.33 40.69 14.52
C GLY A 146 0.76 41.70 13.51
N GLY A 147 -0.34 41.39 12.82
CA GLY A 147 -0.85 42.19 11.69
C GLY A 147 -2.10 43.03 11.96
N GLY A 148 -2.39 43.38 13.22
CA GLY A 148 -3.56 44.17 13.59
C GLY A 148 -3.21 45.36 14.48
N GLY A 149 -2.80 46.48 13.87
CA GLY A 149 -2.81 47.80 14.51
C GLY A 149 -1.45 48.40 14.84
N ALA A 150 -0.86 49.11 13.87
CA ALA A 150 -0.38 50.50 13.98
C ALA A 150 0.08 50.98 12.60
#